data_AF-A0A8H3AHD7-F1
#
_entry.id   AF-A0A8H3AHD7-F1
#
_cell.length_a   1.000
_cell.length_b   1.000
_cell.length_c   1.000
_cell.angle_alpha   90.00
_cell.angle_beta   90.00
_cell.angle_gamma   90.00
#
_symmetry.space_group_name_H-M   'P 1'
#
loop_
_entity.id
_entity.type
_entity.pdbx_description
1 polymer ?
#
loop_
_entity_poly.entity_id
_entity_poly.type
_entity_poly.pdbx_seq_one_letter_code
_entity_poly.pdbx_strand_id
1 'polypeptide(L)'
;MFNATNPYPTIQQWEEAGVSLLSALEKYSKVCTTLGEEYRVDGLPPTFLATRIEHALDSLHTTIGSQLAQAQSILAQTRNLAVAPLHSFPEEVLSGIFAHVVFAPLDQFPGSDTSSIKMGVIGAYRALHVLLGVCTLWRNVAINRGTLWSIIPLSEKIKIPRGHPLHRVLHESKGLALNLIANMCSNKTDISLLPTHVAQFRTVSIAHTPLSMVRTILAVFTD
;
A
#
# COMPACT_ATOMS: atom_id res chain seq x y z
N MET A 1 -25.60 -47.18 5.80
CA MET A 1 -24.85 -46.13 6.53
C MET A 1 -23.84 -45.54 5.57
N PHE A 2 -24.09 -44.34 5.05
CA PHE A 2 -23.11 -43.61 4.25
C PHE A 2 -22.22 -42.84 5.23
N ASN A 3 -20.93 -43.20 5.32
CA ASN A 3 -19.93 -42.34 5.94
C ASN A 3 -19.85 -41.06 5.11
N ALA A 4 -20.42 -39.96 5.62
CA ALA A 4 -20.26 -38.65 5.03
C ALA A 4 -18.79 -38.22 5.23
N THR A 5 -17.95 -38.51 4.24
CA THR A 5 -16.59 -37.98 4.16
C THR A 5 -16.68 -36.47 4.11
N ASN A 6 -16.12 -35.80 5.13
CA ASN A 6 -16.11 -34.34 5.22
C ASN A 6 -15.47 -33.77 3.95
N PRO A 7 -16.19 -32.98 3.13
CA PRO A 7 -15.68 -32.54 1.83
C PRO A 7 -14.48 -31.60 1.91
N TYR A 8 -14.13 -31.09 3.10
CA TYR A 8 -13.04 -30.12 3.28
C TYR A 8 -12.15 -30.45 4.49
N PRO A 9 -11.32 -31.52 4.42
CA PRO A 9 -10.46 -31.93 5.52
C PRO A 9 -9.49 -30.82 5.97
N THR A 10 -9.05 -29.96 5.04
CA THR A 10 -8.17 -28.83 5.34
C THR A 10 -8.87 -27.72 6.13
N ILE A 11 -10.16 -27.48 5.91
CA ILE A 11 -10.94 -26.50 6.68
C ILE A 11 -11.07 -26.99 8.13
N GLN A 12 -11.41 -28.26 8.30
CA GLN A 12 -11.50 -28.87 9.62
C GLN A 12 -10.15 -28.81 10.37
N GLN A 13 -9.05 -29.13 9.70
CA GLN A 13 -7.70 -29.01 10.29
C GLN A 13 -7.37 -27.57 10.70
N TRP A 14 -7.78 -26.58 9.91
CA TRP A 14 -7.59 -25.17 10.24
C TRP A 14 -8.42 -24.76 11.48
N GLU A 15 -9.67 -25.21 11.57
CA GLU A 15 -10.53 -24.96 12.74
C GLU A 15 -9.97 -25.61 14.01
N GLU A 16 -9.53 -26.88 13.92
CA GLU A 16 -8.89 -27.62 15.01
C GLU A 16 -7.58 -26.96 15.48
N ALA A 17 -6.78 -26.45 14.53
CA ALA A 17 -5.58 -25.67 14.85
C ALA A 17 -5.93 -24.35 15.57
N GLY A 18 -7.03 -23.70 15.16
CA GLY A 18 -7.56 -22.50 15.83
C GLY A 18 -7.97 -22.75 17.27
N VAL A 19 -8.68 -23.86 17.54
CA VAL A 19 -9.03 -24.29 18.90
C VAL A 19 -7.78 -24.57 19.72
N SER A 20 -6.82 -25.29 19.14
CA SER A 20 -5.55 -25.62 19.81
C SER A 20 -4.76 -24.38 20.20
N LEU A 21 -4.73 -23.35 19.34
CA LEU A 21 -4.09 -22.07 19.61
C LEU A 21 -4.77 -21.33 20.78
N LEU A 22 -6.11 -21.30 20.80
CA LEU A 22 -6.87 -20.69 21.90
C LEU A 22 -6.57 -21.38 23.23
N SER A 23 -6.60 -22.71 23.27
CA SER A 23 -6.27 -23.47 24.49
C SER A 23 -4.83 -23.25 24.94
N ALA A 24 -3.87 -23.10 24.01
CA ALA A 24 -2.48 -22.78 24.35
C ALA A 24 -2.35 -21.38 24.97
N LEU A 25 -3.08 -20.39 24.45
CA LEU A 25 -3.12 -19.03 24.99
C LEU A 25 -3.75 -18.98 26.39
N GLU A 26 -4.85 -19.70 26.61
CA GLU A 26 -5.47 -19.84 27.94
C GLU A 26 -4.50 -20.47 28.94
N LYS A 27 -3.80 -21.54 28.54
CA LYS A 27 -2.78 -22.19 29.37
C LYS A 27 -1.65 -21.21 29.69
N TYR A 28 -1.17 -20.46 28.71
CA TYR A 28 -0.12 -19.44 28.90
C TYR A 28 -0.58 -18.36 29.89
N SER A 29 -1.80 -17.83 29.72
CA SER A 29 -2.39 -16.85 30.64
C SER A 29 -2.44 -17.36 32.08
N LYS A 30 -2.86 -18.62 32.28
CA LYS A 30 -2.86 -19.26 33.60
C LYS A 30 -1.46 -19.34 34.22
N VAL A 31 -0.45 -19.73 33.44
CA VAL A 31 0.95 -19.77 33.92
C VAL A 31 1.46 -18.37 34.28
N CYS A 32 1.10 -17.33 33.52
CA CYS A 32 1.44 -15.96 33.87
C CYS A 32 0.82 -15.52 35.22
N THR A 33 -0.41 -15.95 35.50
CA THR A 33 -1.04 -15.64 36.80
C THR A 33 -0.36 -16.37 37.97
N THR A 34 -0.01 -17.64 37.81
CA THR A 34 0.68 -18.41 38.86
C THR A 34 2.11 -17.94 39.09
N LEU A 35 2.79 -17.47 38.03
CA LEU A 35 4.14 -16.91 38.13
C LEU A 35 4.21 -15.71 39.09
N GLY A 36 3.14 -14.90 39.15
CA GLY A 36 3.03 -13.78 40.08
C GLY A 36 2.84 -14.22 41.55
N GLU A 37 2.24 -15.38 41.77
CA GLU A 37 1.99 -15.93 43.12
C GLU A 37 3.23 -16.60 43.70
N GLU A 38 3.94 -17.40 42.91
CA GLU A 38 5.11 -18.18 43.33
C GLU A 38 6.35 -17.32 43.61
N TYR A 39 6.50 -16.19 42.92
CA TYR A 39 7.66 -15.31 43.09
C TYR A 39 7.79 -14.70 44.50
N ARG A 40 6.72 -14.67 45.30
CA ARG A 40 6.77 -14.14 46.68
C ARG A 40 7.53 -15.04 47.65
N VAL A 41 7.86 -16.27 47.25
CA VAL A 41 8.39 -17.31 48.15
C VAL A 41 9.91 -17.48 48.00
N ASP A 42 10.45 -17.25 46.81
CA ASP A 42 11.88 -17.44 46.52
C ASP A 42 12.64 -16.12 46.59
N GLY A 43 13.68 -16.05 47.43
CA GLY A 43 14.54 -14.87 47.65
C GLY A 43 15.42 -14.48 46.45
N LEU A 44 14.93 -14.64 45.23
CA LEU A 44 15.58 -14.26 44.00
C LEU A 44 15.64 -12.72 43.86
N PRO A 45 16.71 -12.17 43.25
CA PRO A 45 16.79 -10.75 42.96
C PRO A 45 15.68 -10.30 42.00
N PRO A 46 14.88 -9.26 42.33
CA PRO A 46 13.79 -8.78 41.49
C PRO A 46 14.20 -8.37 40.07
N THR A 47 15.43 -7.89 39.90
CA THR A 47 15.97 -7.46 38.62
C THR A 47 16.18 -8.61 37.63
N PHE A 48 16.49 -9.82 38.12
CA PHE A 48 16.70 -10.98 37.26
C PHE A 48 15.38 -11.50 36.68
N LEU A 49 14.34 -11.58 37.50
CA LEU A 49 13.02 -11.99 37.01
C LEU A 49 12.43 -10.94 36.05
N ALA A 50 12.53 -9.65 36.38
CA ALA A 50 12.04 -8.58 35.53
C ALA A 50 12.64 -8.62 34.12
N THR A 51 13.98 -8.72 34.02
CA THR A 51 14.67 -8.79 32.72
C THR A 51 14.30 -10.04 31.92
N ARG A 52 14.12 -11.19 32.59
CA ARG A 52 13.69 -12.42 31.93
C ARG A 52 12.24 -12.34 31.44
N ILE A 53 11.35 -11.72 32.20
CA ILE A 53 9.96 -11.47 31.77
C ILE A 53 9.95 -10.52 30.58
N GLU A 54 10.67 -9.41 30.64
CA GLU A 54 10.76 -8.43 29.54
C GLU A 54 11.27 -9.07 28.25
N HIS A 55 12.37 -9.83 28.32
CA HIS A 55 12.90 -10.55 27.16
C HIS A 55 11.92 -11.60 26.61
N ALA A 56 11.25 -12.35 27.49
CA ALA A 56 10.26 -13.33 27.07
C ALA A 56 9.05 -12.67 26.42
N LEU A 57 8.57 -11.54 26.95
CA LEU A 57 7.45 -10.78 26.38
C LEU A 57 7.80 -10.21 25.02
N ASP A 58 8.97 -9.61 24.86
CA ASP A 58 9.39 -9.01 23.58
C ASP A 58 9.55 -10.08 22.49
N SER A 59 10.22 -11.19 22.81
CA SER A 59 10.37 -12.33 21.89
C SER A 59 9.03 -12.97 21.53
N LEU A 60 8.13 -13.14 22.50
CA LEU A 60 6.82 -13.73 22.27
C LEU A 60 5.92 -12.82 21.44
N HIS A 61 5.85 -11.52 21.76
CA HIS A 61 5.03 -10.55 21.04
C HIS A 61 5.47 -10.41 19.58
N THR A 62 6.77 -10.30 19.33
CA THR A 62 7.30 -10.19 17.96
C THR A 62 7.02 -11.46 17.15
N THR A 63 7.21 -12.63 17.75
CA THR A 63 7.00 -13.92 17.07
C THR A 63 5.51 -14.18 16.82
N ILE A 64 4.64 -14.08 17.84
CA ILE A 64 3.20 -14.28 17.67
C ILE A 64 2.61 -13.23 16.72
N GLY A 65 3.00 -11.97 16.87
CA GLY A 65 2.51 -10.89 16.02
C GLY A 65 2.82 -11.12 14.55
N SER A 66 4.07 -11.51 14.23
CA SER A 66 4.47 -11.80 12.85
C SER A 66 3.76 -13.04 12.27
N GLN A 67 3.67 -14.13 13.03
CA GLN A 67 2.98 -15.36 12.60
C GLN A 67 1.48 -15.13 12.39
N LEU A 68 0.83 -14.39 13.29
CA LEU A 68 -0.60 -14.07 13.17
C LEU A 68 -0.88 -13.16 11.97
N ALA A 69 -0.04 -12.14 11.75
CA ALA A 69 -0.15 -11.27 10.58
C ALA A 69 0.00 -12.07 9.27
N GLN A 70 0.94 -13.01 9.23
CA GLN A 70 1.12 -13.90 8.09
C GLN A 70 -0.11 -14.81 7.88
N ALA A 71 -0.61 -15.45 8.93
CA ALA A 71 -1.80 -16.30 8.85
C ALA A 71 -3.04 -15.52 8.39
N GLN A 72 -3.25 -14.31 8.92
CA GLN A 72 -4.34 -13.42 8.50
C GLN A 72 -4.23 -13.02 7.03
N SER A 73 -3.02 -12.71 6.55
CA SER A 73 -2.77 -12.39 5.14
C SER A 73 -3.14 -13.58 4.23
N ILE A 74 -2.71 -14.80 4.59
CA ILE A 74 -3.02 -16.02 3.84
C ILE A 74 -4.53 -16.30 3.85
N LEU A 75 -5.21 -16.20 5.00
CA LEU A 75 -6.65 -16.43 5.09
C LEU A 75 -7.44 -15.38 4.31
N ALA A 76 -7.04 -14.11 4.38
CA ALA A 76 -7.65 -13.05 3.58
C ALA A 76 -7.48 -13.34 2.09
N GLN A 77 -6.30 -13.78 1.66
CA GLN A 77 -6.05 -14.21 0.27
C GLN A 77 -6.94 -15.38 -0.13
N THR A 78 -7.00 -16.45 0.66
CA THR A 78 -7.83 -17.64 0.40
C THR A 78 -9.31 -17.29 0.36
N ARG A 79 -9.78 -16.47 1.29
CA ARG A 79 -11.17 -15.97 1.29
C ARG A 79 -11.44 -15.15 0.05
N ASN A 80 -10.55 -14.24 -0.32
CA ASN A 80 -10.71 -13.45 -1.53
C ASN A 80 -10.81 -14.40 -2.74
N LEU A 81 -9.91 -15.38 -2.86
CA LEU A 81 -9.95 -16.40 -3.91
C LEU A 81 -11.29 -17.14 -3.99
N ALA A 82 -11.85 -17.54 -2.84
CA ALA A 82 -13.08 -18.30 -2.77
C ALA A 82 -14.36 -17.46 -2.98
N VAL A 83 -14.39 -16.22 -2.48
CA VAL A 83 -15.61 -15.41 -2.40
C VAL A 83 -15.71 -14.38 -3.52
N ALA A 84 -14.59 -13.85 -3.99
CA ALA A 84 -14.62 -12.74 -4.93
C ALA A 84 -14.43 -13.26 -6.37
N PRO A 85 -15.30 -12.93 -7.33
CA PRO A 85 -15.00 -13.07 -8.75
C PRO A 85 -13.98 -12.00 -9.23
N LEU A 86 -13.27 -11.31 -8.34
CA LEU A 86 -12.38 -10.22 -8.74
C LEU A 86 -11.19 -10.71 -9.59
N HIS A 87 -10.71 -11.93 -9.35
CA HIS A 87 -9.73 -12.63 -10.21
C HIS A 87 -10.36 -13.25 -11.45
N SER A 88 -11.69 -13.30 -11.55
CA SER A 88 -12.37 -13.70 -12.78
C SER A 88 -12.58 -12.54 -13.76
N PHE A 89 -12.39 -11.29 -13.32
CA PHE A 89 -12.43 -10.18 -14.27
C PHE A 89 -11.21 -10.23 -15.18
N PRO A 90 -11.41 -10.12 -16.50
CA PRO A 90 -10.33 -9.82 -17.42
C PRO A 90 -9.57 -8.57 -16.97
N GLU A 91 -8.26 -8.55 -17.24
CA GLU A 91 -7.40 -7.43 -16.88
C GLU A 91 -7.93 -6.10 -17.41
N GLU A 92 -8.55 -6.13 -18.60
CA GLU A 92 -9.17 -4.98 -19.26
C GLU A 92 -10.27 -4.36 -18.40
N VAL A 93 -11.13 -5.20 -17.79
CA VAL A 93 -12.24 -4.75 -16.95
C VAL A 93 -11.70 -4.11 -15.67
N LEU A 94 -10.72 -4.75 -15.02
CA LEU A 94 -10.06 -4.19 -13.85
C LEU A 94 -9.37 -2.86 -14.18
N SER A 95 -8.67 -2.78 -15.31
CA SER A 95 -8.02 -1.55 -15.76
C SER A 95 -9.02 -0.43 -16.03
N GLY A 96 -10.19 -0.75 -16.58
CA GLY A 96 -11.29 0.20 -16.78
C GLY A 96 -11.83 0.74 -15.47
N ILE A 97 -12.04 -0.13 -14.48
CA ILE A 97 -12.44 0.27 -13.11
C ILE A 97 -11.37 1.16 -12.48
N PHE A 98 -10.09 0.80 -12.61
CA PHE A 98 -8.99 1.59 -12.04
C PHE A 98 -8.91 2.97 -12.68
N ALA A 99 -9.07 3.07 -14.00
CA ALA A 99 -9.12 4.35 -14.69
C ALA A 99 -10.28 5.22 -14.18
N HIS A 100 -11.45 4.64 -13.92
CA HIS A 100 -12.58 5.38 -13.33
C HIS A 100 -12.27 5.85 -11.91
N VAL A 101 -11.58 5.05 -11.10
CA VAL A 101 -11.21 5.42 -9.72
C VAL A 101 -10.12 6.49 -9.70
N VAL A 102 -9.11 6.37 -10.57
CA VAL A 102 -7.96 7.30 -10.63
C VAL A 102 -8.35 8.62 -11.27
N PHE A 103 -9.18 8.60 -12.32
CA PHE A 103 -9.57 9.79 -13.08
C PHE A 103 -11.01 10.23 -12.81
N ALA A 104 -11.62 9.78 -11.70
CA ALA A 104 -12.95 10.22 -11.29
C ALA A 104 -12.99 11.77 -11.20
N PRO A 105 -13.97 12.42 -11.84
CA PRO A 105 -14.08 13.86 -11.74
C PRO A 105 -14.45 14.26 -10.30
N LEU A 106 -13.72 15.26 -9.79
CA LEU A 106 -13.80 15.70 -8.38
C LEU A 106 -15.12 16.41 -8.03
N ASP A 107 -15.88 16.80 -9.04
CA ASP A 107 -17.18 17.45 -8.92
C ASP A 107 -18.26 16.55 -8.30
N GLN A 108 -18.03 15.23 -8.23
CA GLN A 108 -18.94 14.28 -7.60
C GLN A 108 -18.90 14.29 -6.06
N PHE A 109 -17.95 15.01 -5.44
CA PHE A 109 -17.84 15.08 -3.98
C PHE A 109 -18.33 16.44 -3.44
N PRO A 110 -19.46 16.48 -2.71
CA PRO A 110 -19.99 17.72 -2.15
C PRO A 110 -19.02 18.33 -1.13
N GLY A 111 -18.66 19.61 -1.32
CA GLY A 111 -17.75 20.37 -0.45
C GLY A 111 -16.33 20.56 -0.98
N SER A 112 -16.02 20.04 -2.17
CA SER A 112 -14.77 20.33 -2.88
C SER A 112 -14.90 21.65 -3.64
N ASP A 113 -14.18 22.71 -3.25
CA ASP A 113 -13.98 23.89 -4.10
C ASP A 113 -13.43 23.43 -5.47
N THR A 114 -14.30 23.47 -6.48
CA THR A 114 -14.21 22.78 -7.77
C THR A 114 -13.09 23.25 -8.71
N SER A 115 -12.18 24.11 -8.28
CA SER A 115 -11.40 24.94 -9.20
C SER A 115 -9.94 24.53 -9.41
N SER A 116 -9.35 23.70 -8.55
CA SER A 116 -7.90 23.44 -8.67
C SER A 116 -7.59 22.10 -9.35
N ILE A 117 -7.11 22.17 -10.61
CA ILE A 117 -6.44 21.07 -11.33
C ILE A 117 -5.45 20.32 -10.40
N LYS A 118 -4.80 21.06 -9.49
CA LYS A 118 -3.92 20.52 -8.45
C LYS A 118 -4.57 19.42 -7.61
N MET A 119 -5.79 19.65 -7.14
CA MET A 119 -6.51 18.69 -6.30
C MET A 119 -6.86 17.43 -7.08
N GLY A 120 -7.20 17.57 -8.36
CA GLY A 120 -7.50 16.44 -9.24
C GLY A 120 -6.29 15.53 -9.39
N VAL A 121 -5.13 16.11 -9.65
CA VAL A 121 -3.88 15.36 -9.84
C VAL A 121 -3.41 14.69 -8.56
N ILE A 122 -3.48 15.39 -7.42
CA ILE A 122 -3.15 14.80 -6.11
C ILE A 122 -4.12 13.65 -5.80
N GLY A 123 -5.41 13.84 -6.07
CA GLY A 123 -6.45 12.84 -5.90
C GLY A 123 -6.17 11.59 -6.75
N ALA A 124 -5.91 11.76 -8.03
CA ALA A 124 -5.56 10.69 -8.96
C ALA A 124 -4.33 9.91 -8.48
N TYR A 125 -3.27 10.61 -8.10
CA TYR A 125 -2.04 9.98 -7.64
C TYR A 125 -2.24 9.21 -6.32
N ARG A 126 -3.03 9.76 -5.39
CA ARG A 126 -3.38 9.10 -4.14
C ARG A 126 -4.24 7.86 -4.39
N ALA A 127 -5.25 7.95 -5.26
CA ALA A 127 -6.10 6.84 -5.64
C ALA A 127 -5.27 5.70 -6.26
N LEU A 128 -4.35 6.02 -7.17
CA LEU A 128 -3.42 5.05 -7.75
C LEU A 128 -2.58 4.34 -6.67
N HIS A 129 -2.03 5.08 -5.70
CA HIS A 129 -1.24 4.48 -4.63
C HIS A 129 -2.06 3.60 -3.69
N VAL A 130 -3.33 3.95 -3.45
CA VAL A 130 -4.27 3.09 -2.73
C VAL A 130 -4.47 1.78 -3.50
N LEU A 131 -4.70 1.84 -4.82
CA LEU A 131 -4.85 0.64 -5.67
C LEU A 131 -3.62 -0.28 -5.62
N LEU A 132 -2.40 0.30 -5.66
CA LEU A 132 -1.14 -0.45 -5.55
C LEU A 132 -0.98 -1.16 -4.18
N GLY A 133 -1.70 -0.69 -3.16
CA GLY A 133 -1.69 -1.23 -1.81
C GLY A 133 -2.70 -2.35 -1.55
N VAL A 134 -3.68 -2.57 -2.43
CA VAL A 134 -4.80 -3.51 -2.17
C VAL A 134 -4.34 -4.97 -2.17
N CYS A 135 -3.87 -5.46 -3.32
CA CYS A 135 -3.36 -6.83 -3.45
C CYS A 135 -2.35 -6.92 -4.61
N THR A 136 -1.68 -8.05 -4.75
CA THR A 136 -0.68 -8.28 -5.82
C THR A 136 -1.29 -8.21 -7.21
N LEU A 137 -2.50 -8.75 -7.40
CA LEU A 137 -3.22 -8.67 -8.68
C LEU A 137 -3.47 -7.21 -9.08
N TRP A 138 -4.06 -6.42 -8.18
CA TRP A 138 -4.37 -5.01 -8.44
C TRP A 138 -3.11 -4.19 -8.70
N ARG A 139 -2.05 -4.45 -7.93
CA ARG A 139 -0.75 -3.85 -8.17
C ARG A 139 -0.23 -4.16 -9.57
N ASN A 140 -0.28 -5.43 -9.98
CA ASN A 140 0.20 -5.85 -11.29
C ASN A 140 -0.62 -5.22 -12.42
N VAL A 141 -1.95 -5.21 -12.32
CA VAL A 141 -2.81 -4.54 -13.30
C VAL A 141 -2.51 -3.04 -13.37
N ALA A 142 -2.41 -2.37 -12.23
CA ALA A 142 -2.17 -0.92 -12.19
C ALA A 142 -0.78 -0.53 -12.71
N ILE A 143 0.27 -1.30 -12.39
CA ILE A 143 1.63 -1.12 -12.92
C ILE A 143 1.66 -1.38 -14.43
N ASN A 144 0.96 -2.42 -14.90
CA ASN A 144 1.02 -2.80 -16.31
C ASN A 144 0.23 -1.90 -17.24
N ARG A 145 -0.62 -1.02 -16.71
CA ARG A 145 -1.48 -0.12 -17.48
C ARG A 145 -0.90 1.30 -17.46
N GLY A 146 -0.03 1.59 -18.43
CA GLY A 146 0.68 2.87 -18.53
C GLY A 146 -0.23 4.10 -18.61
N THR A 147 -1.50 3.96 -19.03
CA THR A 147 -2.49 5.05 -19.02
C THR A 147 -2.73 5.62 -17.62
N LEU A 148 -2.66 4.79 -16.58
CA LEU A 148 -2.75 5.22 -15.17
C LEU A 148 -1.55 6.06 -14.72
N TRP A 149 -0.45 5.98 -15.46
CA TRP A 149 0.82 6.68 -15.21
C TRP A 149 1.07 7.84 -16.19
N SER A 150 0.07 8.18 -17.01
CA SER A 150 0.17 9.25 -18.02
C SER A 150 0.21 10.66 -17.44
N ILE A 151 0.02 10.83 -16.13
CA ILE A 151 0.09 12.12 -15.44
C ILE A 151 1.28 12.12 -14.49
N ILE A 152 2.23 13.02 -14.73
CA ILE A 152 3.41 13.23 -13.88
C ILE A 152 3.22 14.50 -13.06
N PRO A 153 2.95 14.39 -11.75
CA PRO A 153 2.91 15.57 -10.90
C PRO A 153 4.30 15.99 -10.44
N LEU A 154 4.67 17.25 -10.69
CA LEU A 154 5.76 17.93 -9.98
C LEU A 154 5.13 18.79 -8.89
N SER A 155 4.98 18.23 -7.68
CA SER A 155 4.36 18.91 -6.54
C SER A 155 5.07 18.54 -5.25
N GLU A 156 5.45 19.55 -4.47
CA GLU A 156 6.12 19.38 -3.17
C GLU A 156 5.26 18.66 -2.13
N LYS A 157 3.94 18.73 -2.27
CA LYS A 157 3.00 18.10 -1.35
C LYS A 157 2.91 16.59 -1.53
N ILE A 158 3.36 16.08 -2.69
CA ILE A 158 3.31 14.67 -3.01
C ILE A 158 4.61 14.03 -2.51
N LYS A 159 4.63 13.69 -1.22
CA LYS A 159 5.69 12.88 -0.62
C LYS A 159 5.42 11.42 -0.92
N ILE A 160 6.06 10.89 -1.94
CA ILE A 160 5.89 9.50 -2.36
C ILE A 160 6.81 8.66 -1.49
N PRO A 161 6.28 7.61 -0.82
CA PRO A 161 7.14 6.74 -0.03
C PRO A 161 8.07 5.97 -0.98
N ARG A 162 9.38 6.29 -0.89
CA ARG A 162 10.53 5.60 -1.52
C ARG A 162 10.74 5.86 -3.02
N GLY A 163 11.93 6.40 -3.34
CA GLY A 163 12.48 6.48 -4.70
C GLY A 163 12.18 7.79 -5.44
N HIS A 164 12.92 8.02 -6.53
CA HIS A 164 12.77 9.19 -7.40
C HIS A 164 11.45 9.05 -8.20
N PRO A 165 10.44 9.91 -7.95
CA PRO A 165 9.09 9.76 -8.52
C PRO A 165 9.06 9.68 -10.04
N LEU A 166 9.91 10.48 -10.67
CA LEU A 166 9.98 10.63 -12.12
C LEU A 166 10.42 9.35 -12.79
N HIS A 167 11.52 8.74 -12.34
CA HIS A 167 12.05 7.52 -12.94
C HIS A 167 11.02 6.39 -12.96
N ARG A 168 10.28 6.22 -11.85
CA ARG A 168 9.26 5.19 -11.77
C ARG A 168 8.11 5.47 -12.72
N VAL A 169 7.52 6.67 -12.68
CA VAL A 169 6.37 7.00 -13.56
C VAL A 169 6.75 6.88 -15.03
N LEU A 170 7.98 7.29 -15.40
CA LEU A 170 8.50 7.15 -16.75
C LEU A 170 8.61 5.68 -17.18
N HIS A 171 9.16 4.82 -16.33
CA HIS A 171 9.23 3.38 -16.60
C HIS A 171 7.84 2.75 -16.75
N GLU A 172 6.92 3.05 -15.83
CA GLU A 172 5.58 2.43 -15.83
C GLU A 172 4.66 2.97 -16.94
N SER A 173 4.99 4.12 -17.54
CA SER A 173 4.23 4.68 -18.65
C SER A 173 4.30 3.85 -19.94
N LYS A 174 5.29 2.94 -20.06
CA LYS A 174 5.51 2.08 -21.23
C LYS A 174 5.58 2.84 -22.55
N GLY A 175 6.14 4.05 -22.53
CA GLY A 175 6.32 4.90 -23.72
C GLY A 175 5.05 5.60 -24.20
N LEU A 176 3.98 5.62 -23.39
CA LEU A 176 2.79 6.40 -23.69
C LEU A 176 3.05 7.90 -23.56
N ALA A 177 2.25 8.69 -24.26
CA ALA A 177 2.26 10.14 -24.17
C ALA A 177 1.97 10.62 -22.74
N LEU A 178 2.87 11.44 -22.21
CA LEU A 178 2.85 11.94 -20.83
C LEU A 178 2.30 13.35 -20.75
N ASN A 179 1.64 13.65 -19.63
CA ASN A 179 1.16 14.98 -19.27
C ASN A 179 1.90 15.42 -18.01
N LEU A 180 2.78 16.41 -18.16
CA LEU A 180 3.50 16.99 -17.04
C LEU A 180 2.63 18.05 -16.37
N ILE A 181 2.44 17.95 -15.06
CA ILE A 181 1.72 18.96 -14.29
C ILE A 181 2.63 19.51 -13.20
N ALA A 182 3.12 20.72 -13.41
CA ALA A 182 4.00 21.43 -12.49
C ALA A 182 3.21 22.36 -11.57
N ASN A 183 3.34 22.10 -10.26
CA ASN A 183 2.76 22.92 -9.20
C ASN A 183 3.70 22.97 -8.00
N MET A 184 4.73 23.81 -8.11
CA MET A 184 5.83 23.88 -7.15
C MET A 184 5.82 25.23 -6.45
N CYS A 185 6.09 25.26 -5.15
CA CYS A 185 6.19 26.53 -4.40
C CYS A 185 7.65 26.99 -4.25
N SER A 186 8.62 26.14 -4.60
CA SER A 186 10.05 26.32 -4.41
C SER A 186 10.86 25.68 -5.54
N ASN A 187 12.13 26.08 -5.65
CA ASN A 187 13.07 25.60 -6.66
C ASN A 187 13.79 24.28 -6.27
N LYS A 188 13.24 23.51 -5.31
CA LYS A 188 13.94 22.32 -4.75
C LYS A 188 13.64 21.02 -5.48
N THR A 189 12.72 21.02 -6.43
CA THR A 189 12.34 19.80 -7.14
C THR A 189 13.39 19.43 -8.17
N ASP A 190 13.92 18.22 -8.07
CA ASP A 190 14.85 17.68 -9.05
C ASP A 190 14.11 17.34 -10.36
N ILE A 191 14.48 18.04 -11.44
CA ILE A 191 13.95 17.87 -12.79
C ILE A 191 15.02 17.37 -13.78
N SER A 192 16.17 16.90 -13.28
CA SER A 192 17.30 16.42 -14.09
C SER A 192 16.96 15.28 -15.05
N LEU A 193 15.87 14.54 -14.79
CA LEU A 193 15.41 13.42 -15.63
C LEU A 193 14.47 13.84 -16.76
N LEU A 194 13.95 15.08 -16.76
CA LEU A 194 13.06 15.54 -17.81
C LEU A 194 13.72 15.59 -19.20
N PRO A 195 14.95 16.12 -19.37
CA PRO A 195 15.62 16.19 -20.68
C PRO A 195 15.71 14.84 -21.39
N THR A 196 15.99 13.77 -20.65
CA THR A 196 16.11 12.41 -21.20
C THR A 196 14.78 11.86 -21.76
N HIS A 197 13.64 12.46 -21.41
CA HIS A 197 12.31 11.96 -21.75
C HIS A 197 11.41 12.98 -22.45
N VAL A 198 11.95 14.11 -22.92
CA VAL A 198 11.21 15.21 -23.55
C VAL A 198 10.24 14.73 -24.63
N ALA A 199 10.70 13.84 -25.51
CA ALA A 199 9.91 13.32 -26.63
C ALA A 199 8.65 12.54 -26.20
N GLN A 200 8.56 12.10 -24.94
CA GLN A 200 7.40 11.37 -24.41
C GLN A 200 6.31 12.32 -23.89
N PHE A 201 6.61 13.59 -23.63
CA PHE A 201 5.64 14.55 -23.11
C PHE A 201 4.82 15.17 -24.23
N ARG A 202 3.50 15.05 -24.11
CA ARG A 202 2.53 15.66 -25.02
C ARG A 202 2.07 17.02 -24.52
N THR A 203 1.88 17.16 -23.21
CA THR A 203 1.40 18.41 -22.62
C THR A 203 2.20 18.77 -21.38
N VAL A 204 2.37 20.06 -21.16
CA VAL A 204 3.01 20.63 -19.97
C VAL A 204 2.07 21.70 -19.42
N SER A 205 1.50 21.44 -18.25
CA SER A 205 0.64 22.37 -17.52
C SER A 205 1.37 22.90 -16.31
N ILE A 206 1.58 24.22 -16.25
CA ILE A 206 2.31 24.87 -15.17
C ILE A 206 1.37 25.79 -14.42
N ALA A 207 1.24 25.59 -13.10
CA ALA A 207 0.41 26.42 -12.24
C ALA A 207 1.16 26.75 -10.94
N HIS A 208 0.94 27.95 -10.40
CA HIS A 208 1.50 28.39 -9.11
C HIS A 208 3.01 28.16 -8.93
N THR A 209 3.78 28.19 -10.01
CA THR A 209 5.21 27.83 -10.03
C THR A 209 6.07 29.09 -10.16
N PRO A 210 7.15 29.27 -9.38
CA PRO A 210 8.05 30.42 -9.49
C PRO A 210 8.59 30.59 -10.91
N LEU A 211 8.67 31.85 -11.39
CA LEU A 211 9.10 32.15 -12.76
C LEU A 211 10.47 31.55 -13.11
N SER A 212 11.39 31.49 -12.13
CA SER A 212 12.70 30.82 -12.29
C SER A 212 12.52 29.36 -12.69
N MET A 213 11.64 28.64 -12.01
CA MET A 213 11.38 27.23 -12.27
C MET A 213 10.60 27.03 -13.56
N VAL A 214 9.67 27.94 -13.90
CA VAL A 214 8.98 27.91 -15.20
C VAL A 214 10.00 27.99 -16.34
N ARG A 215 10.97 28.89 -16.27
CA ARG A 215 12.04 29.00 -17.27
C ARG A 215 12.87 27.73 -17.35
N THR A 216 13.24 27.14 -16.20
CA THR A 216 14.00 25.89 -16.18
C THR A 216 13.21 24.74 -16.81
N ILE A 217 11.91 24.61 -16.51
CA ILE A 217 11.06 23.58 -17.13
C ILE A 217 10.96 23.81 -18.64
N LEU A 218 10.68 25.03 -19.09
CA LEU A 218 10.52 25.32 -20.51
C LEU A 218 11.81 25.13 -21.30
N ALA A 219 12.97 25.47 -20.74
CA ALA A 219 14.27 25.25 -21.37
C ALA A 219 14.49 23.78 -21.76
N VAL A 220 13.99 22.84 -20.94
CA VAL A 220 14.06 21.41 -21.22
C VAL A 220 13.29 21.02 -22.49
N PHE A 221 12.27 21.78 -22.91
CA PHE A 221 11.44 21.46 -24.08
C PHE A 221 11.82 22.26 -25.33
N THR A 222 12.81 23.14 -25.25
CA THR A 222 13.23 24.02 -26.38
C THR A 222 14.56 23.62 -27.01
N ASP A 223 15.29 22.70 -26.38
CA ASP A 223 16.55 22.12 -26.88
C ASP A 223 16.29 20.87 -27.73
#